data_AF-A0A2V1HXU1-F1
#
_entry.id   AF-A0A2V1HXU1-F1
#
_cell.length_a   1.000
_cell.length_b   1.000
_cell.length_c   1.000
_cell.angle_alpha   90.00
_cell.angle_beta   90.00
_cell.angle_gamma   90.00
#
_symmetry.space_group_name_H-M   'P 1'
#
loop_
_entity.id
_entity.type
_entity.pdbx_description
1 polymer ?
#
loop_
_entity_poly.entity_id
_entity_poly.type
_entity_poly.pdbx_seq_one_letter_code
_entity_poly.pdbx_strand_id
1 'polypeptide(L)'
;MHKLSDNPSKQSASATHAHRSDLISWRPAQPGLWSGQIGFDFAGLIELTDDEYVVTDWRGDRVGIFDSLADAQRALEPSHRAQIRDAADRSALRLNIIMSAAFVVTTVTAASFAGAWFTASL
;
A
#
# COMPACT_ATOMS: atom_id res chain seq x y z
N MET A 1 53.92 -38.39 8.14
CA MET A 1 53.45 -38.45 6.73
C MET A 1 51.93 -38.39 6.77
N HIS A 2 51.32 -37.20 6.56
CA HIS A 2 50.62 -36.77 5.31
C HIS A 2 49.45 -37.73 4.96
N LYS A 3 48.15 -37.37 4.81
CA LYS A 3 47.38 -36.12 4.55
C LYS A 3 45.95 -36.29 5.14
N LEU A 4 45.31 -35.27 5.72
CA LEU A 4 44.36 -34.31 5.10
C LEU A 4 43.50 -34.83 3.93
N SER A 5 42.20 -35.04 4.15
CA SER A 5 41.11 -34.73 3.21
C SER A 5 39.81 -34.72 4.01
N ASP A 6 39.40 -33.54 4.46
CA ASP A 6 38.36 -32.73 3.83
C ASP A 6 36.97 -33.11 4.33
N ASN A 7 36.51 -32.27 5.25
CA ASN A 7 35.12 -32.07 5.58
C ASN A 7 34.50 -31.23 4.47
N PRO A 8 33.44 -31.71 3.78
CA PRO A 8 32.46 -30.83 3.20
C PRO A 8 31.17 -30.91 4.01
N SER A 9 30.94 -29.89 4.83
CA SER A 9 29.78 -29.02 4.67
C SER A 9 28.54 -29.72 4.06
N LYS A 10 27.80 -30.44 4.90
CA LYS A 10 26.35 -30.27 4.91
C LYS A 10 26.08 -29.13 5.89
N GLN A 11 26.41 -27.88 5.58
CA GLN A 11 25.55 -27.02 4.75
C GLN A 11 24.10 -27.53 4.71
N SER A 12 23.49 -27.62 5.89
CA SER A 12 22.09 -27.24 6.06
C SER A 12 22.00 -25.73 5.78
N ALA A 13 22.29 -25.34 4.54
CA ALA A 13 22.00 -24.04 4.03
C ALA A 13 20.49 -23.98 3.88
N SER A 14 19.89 -23.11 4.69
CA SER A 14 18.84 -22.22 4.22
C SER A 14 17.56 -22.87 3.71
N ALA A 15 16.75 -23.33 4.65
CA ALA A 15 15.35 -22.95 4.60
C ALA A 15 15.03 -22.19 5.88
N THR A 16 15.63 -21.00 6.04
CA THR A 16 14.89 -19.90 6.67
C THR A 16 13.64 -19.78 5.81
N HIS A 17 12.57 -20.45 6.24
CA HIS A 17 11.23 -20.22 5.74
C HIS A 17 11.05 -18.73 6.00
N ALA A 18 11.34 -17.90 5.00
CA ALA A 18 11.08 -16.49 5.06
C ALA A 18 9.61 -16.45 5.41
N HIS A 19 9.32 -16.10 6.66
CA HIS A 19 7.98 -15.90 7.13
C HIS A 19 7.49 -14.74 6.30
N ARG A 20 6.93 -15.05 5.12
CA ARG A 20 6.34 -14.10 4.23
C ARG A 20 5.21 -13.58 5.09
N SER A 21 5.40 -12.41 5.68
CA SER A 21 4.39 -11.80 6.52
C SER A 21 3.21 -11.61 5.59
N ASP A 22 2.22 -12.48 5.70
CA ASP A 22 1.02 -12.40 4.88
C ASP A 22 0.44 -11.01 5.15
N LEU A 23 0.29 -10.22 4.09
CA LEU A 23 -0.19 -8.84 4.19
C LEU A 23 -1.60 -8.83 4.79
N ILE A 24 -2.34 -9.89 4.49
CA ILE A 24 -3.72 -10.12 4.90
C ILE A 24 -3.73 -11.09 6.07
N SER A 25 -4.30 -10.66 7.18
CA SER A 25 -4.66 -11.53 8.30
C SER A 25 -5.97 -12.23 8.00
N TRP A 26 -5.94 -13.55 7.87
CA TRP A 26 -7.12 -14.37 7.64
C TRP A 26 -7.69 -14.90 8.94
N ARG A 27 -9.00 -14.72 9.15
CA ARG A 27 -9.71 -15.25 10.32
C ARG A 27 -10.92 -16.09 9.87
N PRO A 28 -11.15 -17.26 10.48
CA PRO A 28 -12.38 -17.98 10.24
C PRO A 28 -13.57 -17.18 10.80
N ALA A 29 -14.58 -16.94 9.98
CA ALA A 29 -15.82 -16.28 10.40
C ALA A 29 -16.89 -17.32 10.81
N GLN A 30 -16.97 -18.42 10.05
CA GLN A 30 -17.82 -19.59 10.30
C GLN A 30 -17.25 -20.79 9.53
N PRO A 31 -17.77 -22.02 9.70
CA PRO A 31 -17.32 -23.17 8.91
C PRO A 31 -17.40 -22.89 7.42
N GLY A 32 -16.29 -23.07 6.70
CA GLY A 32 -16.19 -22.81 5.27
C GLY A 32 -16.10 -21.32 4.88
N LEU A 33 -15.95 -20.39 5.83
CA LEU A 33 -15.84 -18.96 5.51
C LEU A 33 -14.69 -18.30 6.27
N TRP A 34 -13.85 -17.59 5.54
CA TRP A 34 -12.73 -16.82 6.07
C TRP A 34 -12.83 -15.36 5.65
N SER A 35 -12.59 -14.44 6.58
CA SER A 35 -12.49 -13.01 6.32
C SER A 35 -11.03 -12.57 6.37
N GLY A 36 -10.64 -11.78 5.37
CA GLY A 36 -9.32 -11.18 5.26
C GLY A 36 -9.34 -9.75 5.80
N GLN A 37 -8.32 -9.39 6.58
CA GLN A 37 -8.13 -8.03 7.08
C GLN A 37 -6.70 -7.54 6.84
N ILE A 38 -6.56 -6.26 6.52
CA ILE A 38 -5.26 -5.57 6.46
C ILE A 38 -5.32 -4.41 7.43
N GLY A 39 -4.59 -4.53 8.55
CA GLY A 39 -4.76 -3.60 9.67
C GLY A 39 -6.19 -3.67 10.22
N PHE A 40 -6.98 -2.62 10.02
CA PHE A 40 -8.39 -2.54 10.41
C PHE A 40 -9.35 -2.63 9.23
N ASP A 41 -8.82 -2.69 8.00
CA ASP A 41 -9.63 -2.66 6.79
C ASP A 41 -9.97 -4.08 6.32
N PHE A 42 -11.20 -4.24 5.83
CA PHE A 42 -11.66 -5.48 5.23
C PHE A 42 -11.02 -5.67 3.85
N ALA A 43 -10.40 -6.82 3.64
CA ALA A 43 -9.65 -7.12 2.42
C ALA A 43 -10.37 -8.12 1.49
N GLY A 44 -11.34 -8.88 2.00
CA GLY A 44 -12.09 -9.84 1.19
C GLY A 44 -12.56 -11.05 1.98
N LEU A 45 -13.17 -11.99 1.25
CA LEU A 45 -13.72 -13.23 1.76
C LEU A 45 -13.20 -14.41 0.95
N ILE A 46 -13.10 -15.55 1.64
CA ILE A 46 -12.93 -16.85 1.02
C ILE A 46 -14.09 -17.71 1.50
N GLU A 47 -14.83 -18.31 0.58
CA GLU A 47 -15.91 -19.23 0.86
C GLU A 47 -15.59 -20.60 0.26
N LEU A 48 -15.83 -21.67 1.03
CA LEU A 48 -15.75 -23.04 0.55
C LEU A 48 -17.12 -23.45 0.01
N THR A 49 -17.21 -23.72 -1.28
CA THR A 49 -18.43 -24.13 -1.98
C THR A 49 -18.09 -25.34 -2.85
N ASP A 50 -18.81 -26.45 -2.67
CA ASP A 50 -18.62 -27.67 -3.47
C ASP A 50 -17.16 -28.14 -3.59
N ASP A 51 -16.43 -28.13 -2.47
CA ASP A 51 -15.00 -28.46 -2.34
C ASP A 51 -14.02 -27.46 -2.99
N GLU A 52 -14.51 -26.35 -3.53
CA GLU A 52 -13.69 -25.27 -4.10
C GLU A 52 -13.70 -24.01 -3.22
N TYR A 53 -12.58 -23.29 -3.21
CA TYR A 53 -12.45 -22.02 -2.49
C TYR A 53 -12.70 -20.84 -3.43
N VAL A 54 -13.84 -20.18 -3.27
CA VAL A 54 -14.22 -18.97 -4.00
C VAL A 54 -13.67 -17.75 -3.26
N VAL A 55 -12.96 -16.89 -3.97
CA VAL A 55 -12.37 -15.67 -3.42
C VAL A 55 -13.10 -14.45 -3.93
N THR A 56 -13.49 -13.57 -2.99
CA THR A 56 -14.18 -12.31 -3.27
C THR A 56 -13.39 -11.17 -2.65
N ASP A 57 -13.18 -10.09 -3.40
CA ASP A 57 -12.46 -8.91 -2.90
C ASP A 57 -13.34 -8.03 -2.00
N TRP A 58 -12.77 -6.94 -1.48
CA TRP A 58 -13.50 -5.99 -0.62
C TRP A 58 -14.62 -5.23 -1.34
N ARG A 59 -14.68 -5.28 -2.67
CA ARG A 59 -15.73 -4.67 -3.49
C ARG A 59 -16.88 -5.62 -3.78
N GLY A 60 -16.72 -6.91 -3.44
CA GLY A 60 -17.67 -7.96 -3.79
C GLY A 60 -17.38 -8.61 -5.14
N ASP A 61 -16.27 -8.28 -5.80
CA ASP A 61 -15.92 -8.86 -7.09
C ASP A 61 -15.24 -10.22 -6.87
N ARG A 62 -15.67 -11.24 -7.64
CA ARG A 62 -15.05 -12.57 -7.59
C ARG A 62 -13.66 -12.51 -8.23
N VAL A 63 -12.64 -12.78 -7.44
CA VAL A 63 -11.23 -12.83 -7.86
C VAL A 63 -10.94 -14.15 -8.57
N GLY A 64 -11.47 -15.26 -8.06
CA GLY A 64 -11.20 -16.58 -8.62
C GLY A 64 -11.79 -17.72 -7.80
N ILE A 65 -11.49 -18.94 -8.25
CA ILE A 65 -11.84 -20.20 -7.62
C ILE A 65 -10.55 -21.03 -7.54
N PHE A 66 -10.32 -21.67 -6.40
CA PHE A 66 -9.07 -22.37 -6.10
C PHE A 66 -9.34 -23.70 -5.41
N ASP A 67 -8.51 -24.70 -5.69
CA ASP A 67 -8.63 -26.03 -5.06
C ASP A 67 -8.06 -26.06 -3.63
N SER A 68 -7.36 -25.01 -3.21
CA SER A 68 -6.73 -24.93 -1.89
C SER A 68 -6.93 -23.57 -1.22
N LEU A 69 -7.16 -23.61 0.09
CA LEU A 69 -7.26 -22.41 0.91
C LEU A 69 -5.98 -21.56 0.82
N ALA A 70 -4.82 -22.20 0.76
CA ALA A 70 -3.54 -21.50 0.69
C ALA A 70 -3.38 -20.71 -0.62
N ASP A 71 -3.86 -21.25 -1.74
CA ASP A 71 -3.82 -20.55 -3.02
C ASP A 71 -4.87 -19.44 -3.09
N ALA A 72 -6.07 -19.69 -2.54
CA ALA A 72 -7.11 -18.69 -2.38
C ALA A 72 -6.63 -17.47 -1.57
N GLN A 73 -5.95 -17.70 -0.44
CA GLN A 73 -5.38 -16.64 0.39
C GLN A 73 -4.30 -15.83 -0.34
N ARG A 74 -3.45 -16.50 -1.13
CA ARG A 74 -2.41 -15.83 -1.91
C ARG A 74 -2.98 -15.01 -3.06
N ALA A 75 -4.12 -15.38 -3.64
CA ALA A 75 -4.69 -14.71 -4.80
C ALA A 75 -5.04 -13.24 -4.54
N LEU A 76 -5.39 -12.87 -3.30
CA LEU A 76 -5.75 -11.51 -2.92
C LEU A 76 -4.55 -10.60 -2.62
N GLU A 77 -3.37 -11.16 -2.29
CA GLU A 77 -2.22 -10.33 -1.94
C GLU A 77 -1.66 -9.46 -3.09
N PRO A 78 -1.48 -9.97 -4.33
CA PRO A 78 -0.90 -9.19 -5.43
C PRO A 78 -1.75 -7.97 -5.80
N SER A 79 -3.07 -8.16 -5.88
CA SER A 79 -4.04 -7.10 -6.18
C SER A 79 -3.97 -5.97 -5.16
N HIS A 80 -3.83 -6.31 -3.88
CA HIS A 80 -3.70 -5.32 -2.82
C HIS A 80 -2.32 -4.65 -2.78
N ARG A 81 -1.23 -5.40 -3.03
CA ARG A 81 0.12 -4.82 -3.14
C ARG A 81 0.24 -3.83 -4.29
N ALA A 82 -0.42 -4.08 -5.42
CA ALA A 82 -0.49 -3.13 -6.53
C ALA A 82 -1.20 -1.84 -6.13
N GLN A 83 -2.33 -1.92 -5.42
CA GLN A 83 -3.08 -0.74 -4.99
C GLN A 83 -2.33 0.11 -3.95
N ILE A 84 -1.65 -0.52 -2.99
CA ILE A 84 -0.80 0.21 -2.03
C ILE A 84 0.30 0.97 -2.78
N ARG A 85 0.93 0.35 -3.78
CA ARG A 85 1.94 1.02 -4.63
C ARG A 85 1.33 2.19 -5.40
N ASP A 86 0.21 1.97 -6.08
CA ASP A 86 -0.47 3.03 -6.85
C ASP A 86 -0.94 4.20 -5.97
N ALA A 87 -1.32 3.93 -4.72
CA ALA A 87 -1.68 4.95 -3.74
C ALA A 87 -0.45 5.74 -3.26
N ALA A 88 0.68 5.04 -3.02
CA ALA A 88 1.96 5.66 -2.67
C ALA A 88 2.47 6.56 -3.81
N ASP A 89 2.37 6.09 -5.06
CA ASP A 89 2.79 6.86 -6.24
C ASP A 89 1.92 8.11 -6.44
N ARG A 90 0.60 7.99 -6.25
CA ARG A 90 -0.32 9.13 -6.31
C ARG A 90 -0.10 10.16 -5.21
N SER A 91 0.28 9.73 -4.00
CA SER A 91 0.60 10.65 -2.90
C SER A 91 1.97 11.31 -3.09
N ALA A 92 2.95 10.61 -3.67
CA ALA A 92 4.21 11.20 -4.10
C ALA A 92 4.02 12.28 -5.20
N LEU A 93 3.07 12.07 -6.13
CA LEU A 93 2.72 13.05 -7.16
C LEU A 93 2.07 14.32 -6.58
N ARG A 94 1.34 14.25 -5.47
CA ARG A 94 0.74 15.44 -4.82
C ARG A 94 1.76 16.37 -4.15
N LEU A 95 2.97 15.89 -3.86
CA LEU A 95 4.03 16.74 -3.30
C LEU A 95 4.78 17.58 -4.34
N ASN A 96 4.59 17.34 -5.64
CA ASN A 96 5.25 18.10 -6.71
C ASN A 96 4.47 19.30 -7.27
N ILE A 97 3.30 19.65 -6.72
CA ILE A 97 2.50 20.81 -7.20
C ILE A 97 2.90 22.15 -6.52
N ILE A 98 3.87 22.15 -5.58
CA ILE A 98 4.33 23.40 -4.90
C ILE A 98 5.62 24.00 -5.50
N MET A 99 6.22 23.43 -6.56
CA MET A 99 7.49 23.93 -7.13
C MET A 99 7.46 24.44 -8.58
N SER A 100 6.36 25.03 -9.07
CA SER A 100 6.42 25.79 -10.33
C SER A 100 5.29 26.80 -10.53
N ALA A 101 5.12 27.71 -9.56
CA ALA A 101 4.38 28.95 -9.79
C ALA A 101 5.29 30.16 -9.53
N ALA A 102 6.46 30.17 -10.18
CA ALA A 102 7.31 31.34 -10.28
C ALA A 102 7.23 31.87 -11.72
N PHE A 103 6.17 32.63 -12.02
CA PHE A 103 6.22 33.61 -13.10
C PHE A 103 5.78 34.97 -12.57
N VAL A 104 6.82 35.76 -12.31
CA VAL A 104 6.92 37.19 -12.08
C VAL A 104 5.87 38.01 -12.85
N VAL A 105 5.12 38.86 -12.14
CA VAL A 105 4.58 40.10 -12.71
C VAL A 105 5.00 41.24 -11.79
N THR A 106 6.10 41.90 -12.17
CA THR A 106 6.57 43.15 -11.60
C THR A 106 6.06 44.28 -12.48
N THR A 107 5.16 45.13 -11.98
CA THR A 107 5.05 46.50 -12.47
C THR A 107 4.95 47.45 -11.28
N VAL A 108 6.03 48.20 -11.10
CA VAL A 108 6.16 49.35 -10.20
C VAL A 108 5.48 50.56 -10.84
N THR A 109 4.64 51.29 -10.10
CA THR A 109 4.47 52.76 -10.18
C THR A 109 3.63 53.21 -8.96
N ALA A 110 4.20 53.68 -7.85
CA ALA A 110 4.73 55.02 -7.56
C ALA A 110 3.68 56.15 -7.68
N ALA A 111 3.24 56.69 -6.54
CA ALA A 111 3.31 58.12 -6.16
C ALA A 111 2.24 58.55 -5.13
N SER A 112 2.72 58.96 -3.96
CA SER A 112 2.35 60.21 -3.26
C SER A 112 0.91 60.47 -2.82
N PHE A 113 0.63 60.23 -1.53
CA PHE A 113 -0.20 61.15 -0.74
C PHE A 113 0.62 61.72 0.41
N ALA A 114 1.34 62.80 0.09
CA ALA A 114 1.67 63.84 1.06
C ALA A 114 0.42 64.74 1.22
N GLY A 115 0.06 65.05 2.47
CA GLY A 115 -1.02 65.97 2.83
C GLY A 115 -2.32 65.25 3.20
N ALA A 116 -2.96 65.48 4.35
CA ALA A 116 -2.99 66.71 5.14
C ALA A 116 -3.19 66.41 6.63
N TRP A 117 -2.25 66.88 7.46
CA TRP A 117 -2.55 67.35 8.81
C TRP A 117 -2.93 68.84 8.68
N PHE A 118 -3.90 69.32 9.47
CA PHE A 118 -4.48 70.69 9.55
C PHE A 118 -5.52 71.00 8.43
N THR A 119 -6.75 71.48 8.69
CA THR A 119 -7.26 72.47 9.69
C THR A 119 -8.78 72.33 10.00
N ALA A 120 -9.12 72.60 11.26
CA ALA A 120 -10.21 73.45 11.80
C ALA A 120 -11.72 73.24 11.48
N SER A 121 -12.48 73.05 12.57
CA SER A 121 -13.68 73.79 13.00
C SER A 121 -14.98 73.76 12.17
N LEU A 122 -16.03 73.17 12.78
CA LEU A 122 -17.32 73.82 13.01
C LEU A 122 -17.98 73.27 14.28
#